data_AF-A0A426YHY3-F1
#
_entry.id   AF-A0A426YHY3-F1
#
_cell.length_a   1.000
_cell.length_b   1.000
_cell.length_c   1.000
_cell.angle_alpha   90.00
_cell.angle_beta   90.00
_cell.angle_gamma   90.00
#
_symmetry.space_group_name_H-M   'P 1'
#
loop_
_entity.id
_entity.type
_entity.pdbx_description
1 polymer ?
#
loop_
_entity_poly.entity_id
_entity_poly.type
_entity_poly.pdbx_seq_one_letter_code
_entity_poly.pdbx_strand_id
1 'polypeptide(L)'
;MVPFVQGLYHGLTTIHCRAAASLLDVSHMCGLSLRGRDCIPFLETVVVADLAGLRPGTGTLTVFTNERGGAIDDSVVTKVRDDTI
;
A
#
# COMPACT_ATOMS: atom_id res chain seq x y z
N MET A 1 3.45 22.48 -34.20
CA MET A 1 3.00 21.08 -34.30
C MET A 1 4.22 20.19 -34.09
N VAL A 2 4.45 19.74 -32.85
CA VAL A 2 5.62 18.94 -32.46
C VAL A 2 5.11 17.55 -32.06
N PRO A 3 5.56 16.46 -32.71
CA PRO A 3 5.02 15.14 -32.43
C PRO A 3 5.75 14.46 -31.26
N PHE A 4 4.96 13.88 -30.35
CA PHE A 4 5.17 12.56 -29.75
C PHE A 4 6.53 12.24 -29.09
N VAL A 5 6.78 12.77 -27.88
CA VAL A 5 7.99 12.45 -27.05
C VAL A 5 7.67 11.58 -25.81
N GLN A 6 6.42 11.20 -25.58
CA GLN A 6 6.04 10.46 -24.36
C GLN A 6 6.44 8.97 -24.35
N GLY A 7 6.87 8.39 -25.49
CA GLY A 7 7.24 6.97 -25.58
C GLY A 7 8.67 6.60 -25.16
N LEU A 8 9.64 7.52 -25.24
CA LEU A 8 11.06 7.23 -24.99
C LEU A 8 11.43 7.20 -23.48
N TYR A 9 10.73 7.98 -22.65
CA TYR A 9 11.02 8.05 -21.21
C TYR A 9 10.65 6.76 -20.45
N HIS A 10 9.55 6.10 -20.82
CA HIS A 10 9.06 4.90 -20.12
C HIS A 10 10.04 3.72 -20.25
N GLY A 11 10.66 3.56 -21.43
CA GLY A 11 11.66 2.51 -21.65
C GLY A 11 12.93 2.74 -20.83
N LEU A 12 13.45 3.96 -20.84
CA LEU A 12 14.70 4.29 -20.15
C LEU A 12 14.58 4.22 -18.62
N THR A 13 13.49 4.72 -18.03
CA THR A 13 13.30 4.66 -16.57
C THR A 13 13.08 3.22 -16.09
N THR A 14 12.31 2.42 -16.83
CA THR A 14 12.09 1.00 -16.50
C THR A 14 13.39 0.20 -16.59
N ILE A 15 14.18 0.40 -17.65
CA ILE A 15 15.48 -0.28 -17.81
C ILE A 15 16.44 0.14 -16.69
N HIS A 16 16.51 1.43 -16.34
CA HIS A 16 17.37 1.91 -15.27
C HIS A 16 16.97 1.37 -13.89
N CYS A 17 15.67 1.38 -13.57
CA CYS A 17 15.13 0.82 -12.32
C CYS A 17 15.48 -0.67 -12.17
N ARG A 18 15.43 -1.45 -13.26
CA ARG A 18 15.78 -2.88 -13.25
C ARG A 18 17.29 -3.15 -13.17
N ALA A 19 18.11 -2.31 -13.80
CA ALA A 19 19.56 -2.52 -13.86
C ALA A 19 20.32 -1.90 -12.67
N ALA A 20 19.72 -0.93 -11.98
CA ALA A 20 20.34 -0.18 -10.90
C ALA A 20 19.31 0.14 -9.79
N ALA A 21 19.05 1.42 -9.55
CA ALA A 21 18.10 1.90 -8.54
C ALA A 21 17.31 3.08 -9.09
N SER A 22 16.15 3.37 -8.50
CA SER A 22 15.35 4.54 -8.84
C SER A 22 14.66 5.07 -7.59
N LEU A 23 14.43 6.39 -7.57
CA LEU A 23 13.71 7.06 -6.50
C LEU A 23 12.31 7.43 -7.00
N LEU A 24 11.30 7.18 -6.18
CA LEU A 24 9.91 7.53 -6.47
C LEU A 24 9.36 8.37 -5.33
N ASP A 25 8.72 9.49 -5.66
CA ASP A 25 7.95 10.27 -4.70
C ASP A 25 6.57 9.64 -4.52
N VAL A 26 6.34 9.07 -3.34
CA VAL A 26 5.07 8.44 -2.93
C VAL A 26 4.29 9.27 -1.93
N SER A 27 4.64 10.56 -1.75
CA SER A 27 4.00 11.44 -0.75
C SER A 27 2.48 11.60 -0.94
N HIS A 28 1.97 11.34 -2.14
CA HIS A 28 0.54 11.34 -2.45
C HIS A 28 -0.19 10.07 -2.00
N MET A 29 0.52 8.98 -1.69
CA MET A 29 -0.04 7.78 -1.09
C MET A 29 -0.30 8.07 0.39
N CYS A 30 -1.53 8.51 0.67
CA CYS A 30 -1.98 8.93 2.00
C CYS A 30 -1.61 7.89 3.08
N GLY A 31 -0.78 8.29 4.04
CA GLY A 31 -0.42 7.47 5.19
C GLY A 31 -1.28 7.79 6.40
N LEU A 32 -1.78 6.76 7.07
CA LEU A 32 -2.60 6.87 8.28
C LEU A 32 -2.03 5.97 9.37
N SER A 33 -2.30 6.31 10.64
CA SER A 33 -1.97 5.44 11.78
C SER A 33 -3.18 5.28 12.67
N LEU A 34 -3.50 4.04 13.03
CA LEU A 34 -4.60 3.71 13.92
C LEU A 34 -4.05 3.18 15.23
N ARG A 35 -4.49 3.78 16.34
CA ARG A 35 -4.00 3.45 17.69
C ARG A 35 -5.14 3.13 18.62
N GLY A 36 -4.89 2.18 19.51
CA GLY A 36 -5.83 1.74 20.53
C GLY A 36 -5.94 0.23 20.56
N ARG A 37 -6.47 -0.29 21.67
CA ARG A 37 -6.59 -1.74 21.91
C ARG A 37 -7.41 -2.49 20.85
N ASP A 38 -8.30 -1.79 20.15
CA ASP A 38 -9.24 -2.35 19.19
C ASP A 38 -8.87 -2.03 17.73
N CYS A 39 -7.68 -1.49 17.45
CA CYS A 39 -7.31 -1.09 16.08
C CYS A 39 -7.27 -2.27 15.10
N ILE A 40 -6.69 -3.39 15.50
CA ILE A 40 -6.62 -4.63 14.73
C ILE A 40 -8.01 -5.22 14.47
N PRO A 41 -8.83 -5.55 15.51
CA PRO A 41 -10.14 -6.14 15.27
C PRO A 41 -11.07 -5.19 14.52
N PHE A 42 -10.95 -3.87 14.69
CA PHE A 42 -11.69 -2.92 13.87
C PHE A 42 -11.29 -3.00 12.40
N LEU A 43 -9.99 -2.94 12.09
CA LEU A 43 -9.54 -2.89 10.69
C LEU A 43 -9.83 -4.21 9.95
N GLU A 44 -9.74 -5.36 10.63
CA GLU A 44 -10.13 -6.67 10.08
C GLU A 44 -11.62 -6.78 9.75
N THR A 45 -12.49 -5.87 10.21
CA THR A 45 -13.91 -5.83 9.79
C THR A 45 -14.09 -5.29 8.37
N VAL A 46 -13.12 -4.55 7.85
CA VAL A 46 -13.21 -3.84 6.56
C VAL A 46 -12.14 -4.27 5.56
N VAL A 47 -11.17 -5.10 5.97
CA VAL A 47 -10.12 -5.63 5.10
C VAL A 47 -10.07 -7.16 5.11
N VAL A 48 -9.42 -7.74 4.10
CA VAL A 48 -9.34 -9.21 3.94
C VAL A 48 -8.11 -9.87 4.56
N ALA A 49 -7.08 -9.11 4.92
CA ALA A 49 -5.86 -9.64 5.51
C ALA A 49 -6.00 -9.97 6.99
N ASP A 50 -5.29 -11.02 7.44
CA ASP A 50 -5.08 -11.35 8.85
C ASP A 50 -4.00 -10.43 9.43
N LEU A 51 -4.46 -9.40 10.15
CA LEU A 51 -3.62 -8.38 10.78
C LEU A 51 -3.22 -8.79 12.20
N ALA A 52 -4.06 -9.57 12.89
CA ALA A 52 -3.73 -10.12 14.19
C ALA A 52 -2.51 -11.05 14.12
N GLY A 53 -2.45 -11.89 13.08
CA GLY A 53 -1.37 -12.83 12.79
C GLY A 53 -0.06 -12.19 12.28
N LEU A 54 -0.07 -10.90 11.92
CA LEU A 54 1.16 -10.20 11.54
C LEU A 54 2.12 -10.10 12.73
N ARG A 55 3.42 -10.23 12.43
CA ARG A 55 4.49 -9.92 13.38
C ARG A 55 4.68 -8.40 13.47
N PRO A 56 4.94 -7.83 14.65
CA PRO A 56 5.36 -6.44 14.77
C PRO A 56 6.56 -6.12 13.85
N GLY A 57 6.55 -4.95 13.23
CA GLY A 57 7.53 -4.48 12.24
C GLY A 57 7.33 -5.05 10.83
N THR A 58 6.26 -5.81 10.57
CA THR A 58 5.96 -6.37 9.24
C THR A 58 4.65 -5.81 8.68
N GLY A 59 4.50 -5.87 7.35
CA GLY A 59 3.29 -5.42 6.68
C GLY A 59 2.84 -6.38 5.59
N THR A 60 1.58 -6.24 5.20
CA THR A 60 0.94 -7.02 4.14
C THR A 60 0.08 -6.13 3.26
N LEU A 61 -0.04 -6.50 1.98
CA LEU A 61 -1.06 -5.95 1.10
C LEU A 61 -2.42 -6.50 1.51
N THR A 62 -3.42 -5.62 1.51
CA THR A 62 -4.82 -5.96 1.75
C THR A 62 -5.72 -5.11 0.87
N VAL A 63 -7.00 -5.46 0.86
CA VAL A 63 -8.05 -4.76 0.12
C VAL A 63 -9.15 -4.37 1.09
N PHE A 64 -9.58 -3.11 1.01
CA PHE A 64 -10.80 -2.65 1.65
C PHE A 64 -12.00 -3.11 0.85
N THR A 65 -12.94 -3.79 1.50
CA THR A 65 -14.12 -4.34 0.83
C THR A 65 -15.39 -3.55 1.12
N ASN A 66 -16.27 -3.47 0.13
CA ASN A 66 -17.65 -3.03 0.33
C ASN A 66 -18.53 -4.18 0.84
N GLU A 67 -19.79 -3.86 1.18
CA GLU A 67 -20.78 -4.81 1.70
C GLU A 67 -21.10 -5.99 0.76
N ARG A 68 -20.72 -5.90 -0.52
CA ARG A 68 -20.91 -6.96 -1.53
C ARG A 68 -19.64 -7.78 -1.77
N GLY A 69 -18.58 -7.54 -0.99
CA GLY A 69 -17.27 -8.18 -1.15
C GLY A 69 -16.45 -7.63 -2.32
N GLY A 70 -16.85 -6.50 -2.92
CA GLY A 70 -16.07 -5.84 -3.97
C GLY A 70 -14.96 -4.97 -3.38
N ALA A 71 -13.86 -4.83 -4.11
CA ALA A 71 -12.75 -3.95 -3.72
C ALA A 71 -13.16 -2.47 -3.84
N ILE A 72 -12.91 -1.69 -2.79
CA ILE A 72 -13.01 -0.22 -2.77
C ILE A 72 -11.63 0.38 -3.04
N ASP A 73 -10.62 -0.11 -2.32
CA ASP A 73 -9.25 0.37 -2.36
C ASP A 73 -8.29 -0.72 -1.88
N ASP A 74 -7.01 -0.59 -2.19
CA ASP A 74 -5.95 -1.45 -1.67
C ASP A 74 -4.96 -0.68 -0.81
N SER A 75 -4.33 -1.36 0.14
CA SER A 75 -3.38 -0.73 1.04
C SER A 75 -2.37 -1.72 1.58
N VAL A 76 -1.15 -1.23 1.84
CA VAL A 76 -0.18 -1.96 2.64
C VAL A 76 -0.39 -1.55 4.10
N VAL A 77 -0.78 -2.51 4.94
CA VAL A 77 -0.96 -2.31 6.37
C VAL A 77 0.27 -2.84 7.09
N THR A 78 0.86 -2.04 7.99
CA THR A 78 2.05 -2.41 8.75
C THR A 78 1.75 -2.51 10.22
N LYS A 79 1.96 -3.67 10.83
CA LYS A 79 1.81 -3.82 12.27
C LYS A 79 3.02 -3.25 12.98
N VAL A 80 2.89 -2.09 13.64
CA VAL A 80 3.96 -1.55 14.48
C VAL A 80 4.01 -2.32 15.80
N ARG A 81 2.85 -2.56 16.42
CA ARG A 81 2.64 -3.32 17.68
C ARG A 81 1.16 -3.69 17.83
N ASP A 82 0.79 -4.41 18.88
CA ASP A 82 -0.58 -4.90 19.07
C ASP A 82 -1.63 -3.81 19.27
N ASP A 83 -1.24 -2.58 19.64
CA ASP A 83 -2.12 -1.43 19.81
C ASP A 83 -1.91 -0.31 18.77
N THR A 84 -1.08 -0.55 17.74
CA THR A 84 -0.70 0.46 16.75
C THR A 84 -0.44 -0.18 15.39
N ILE A 85 -1.23 0.22 14.39
CA ILE A 85 -1.12 -0.18 12.99
C ILE A 85 -1.03 1.06 12.08
#